data_AF-A0A955U1L8-F1
#
_entry.id   AF-A0A955U1L8-F1
#
_cell.length_a   1.000
_cell.length_b   1.000
_cell.length_c   1.000
_cell.angle_alpha   90.00
_cell.angle_beta   90.00
_cell.angle_gamma   90.00
#
_symmetry.space_group_name_H-M   'P 1'
#
loop_
_entity.id
_entity.type
_entity.pdbx_description
1 polymer ?
#
loop_
_entity_poly.entity_id
_entity_poly.type
_entity_poly.pdbx_seq_one_letter_code
_entity_poly.pdbx_strand_id
1 'polypeptide(L)'
;MTTSDDPDRRNVLKAGAVTLGAAAFARAVAPVTEWVDGLSVEGFLQKHYKELSKEEMNDILRRHEKKTADEYGREVQIQDVRPIPGVQFAYALNLSVCIGCRRCSEACHRENNHDRPSGSSYIRVLEMKKGSIDLEQGNSTYDHPVPSPGHFYMPVQCQQCENPPCTKVCPVEATWQEEDGIVVVDYNW
;
A
#
# COMPACT_ATOMS: atom_id res chain seq x y z
N MET A 1 43.97 -64.09 -10.69
CA MET A 1 42.56 -63.96 -10.27
C MET A 1 42.50 -63.08 -9.04
N THR A 2 42.27 -61.77 -9.22
CA THR A 2 40.98 -61.07 -8.99
C THR A 2 40.70 -60.77 -7.51
N THR A 3 40.93 -59.52 -7.09
CA THR A 3 40.07 -58.86 -6.10
C THR A 3 39.74 -57.47 -6.63
N SER A 4 38.44 -57.28 -6.81
CA SER A 4 37.74 -56.22 -7.53
C SER A 4 37.88 -54.85 -6.90
N ASP A 5 38.01 -53.83 -7.76
CA ASP A 5 37.60 -52.45 -7.50
C ASP A 5 36.14 -52.44 -6.97
N ASP A 6 35.94 -52.11 -5.70
CA ASP A 6 34.61 -51.78 -5.16
C ASP A 6 34.57 -50.25 -4.95
N PRO A 7 33.85 -49.48 -5.79
CA PRO A 7 33.81 -48.03 -5.67
C PRO A 7 33.20 -47.62 -4.33
N ASP A 8 34.10 -47.28 -3.40
CA ASP A 8 33.94 -46.52 -2.17
C ASP A 8 32.50 -46.46 -1.62
N ARG A 9 32.09 -47.54 -0.95
CA ARG A 9 30.81 -47.70 -0.21
C ARG A 9 30.42 -46.45 0.59
N ARG A 10 31.40 -45.68 1.06
CA ARG A 10 31.21 -44.44 1.81
C ARG A 10 30.58 -43.33 0.96
N ASN A 11 30.92 -43.24 -0.32
CA ASN A 11 30.35 -42.27 -1.25
C ASN A 11 28.92 -42.66 -1.64
N VAL A 12 28.64 -43.96 -1.79
CA VAL A 12 27.28 -44.47 -2.01
C VAL A 12 26.38 -44.19 -0.79
N LEU A 13 26.90 -44.40 0.43
CA LEU A 13 26.16 -44.10 1.67
C LEU A 13 25.92 -42.60 1.86
N LYS A 14 26.92 -41.76 1.57
CA LYS A 14 26.77 -40.30 1.61
C LYS A 14 25.77 -39.80 0.58
N ALA A 15 25.85 -40.30 -0.66
CA ALA A 15 24.90 -39.95 -1.71
C ALA A 15 23.49 -40.38 -1.30
N GLY A 16 23.31 -41.64 -0.86
CA GLY A 16 22.02 -42.14 -0.39
C GLY A 16 21.43 -41.33 0.76
N ALA A 17 22.24 -40.92 1.74
CA ALA A 17 21.81 -40.09 2.85
C ALA A 17 21.40 -38.67 2.39
N VAL A 18 22.13 -38.07 1.45
CA VAL A 18 21.77 -36.76 0.86
C VAL A 18 20.47 -36.86 0.07
N THR A 19 20.31 -37.89 -0.76
CA THR A 19 19.10 -38.07 -1.58
C THR A 19 17.86 -38.35 -0.72
N LEU A 20 18.00 -39.21 0.31
CA LEU A 20 16.92 -39.49 1.25
C LEU A 20 16.57 -38.28 2.11
N GLY A 21 17.58 -37.52 2.56
CA GLY A 21 17.38 -36.29 3.31
C GLY A 21 16.64 -35.22 2.49
N ALA A 22 17.03 -35.04 1.22
CA ALA A 22 16.38 -34.10 0.32
C ALA A 22 14.93 -34.51 0.00
N ALA A 23 14.67 -35.80 -0.25
CA ALA A 23 13.32 -36.31 -0.51
C ALA A 23 12.42 -36.21 0.73
N ALA A 24 12.95 -36.50 1.92
CA ALA A 24 12.21 -36.37 3.18
C ALA A 24 11.87 -34.90 3.48
N PHE A 25 12.83 -33.98 3.25
CA PHE A 25 12.59 -32.55 3.37
C PHE A 25 11.50 -32.09 2.39
N ALA A 26 11.64 -32.39 1.10
CA ALA A 26 10.66 -32.03 0.08
C ALA A 26 9.24 -32.51 0.43
N ARG A 27 9.10 -33.74 0.95
CA ARG A 27 7.80 -34.29 1.37
C ARG A 27 7.27 -33.65 2.65
N ALA A 28 8.12 -33.19 3.56
CA ALA A 28 7.73 -32.49 4.77
C ALA A 28 7.22 -31.05 4.50
N VAL A 29 7.76 -30.38 3.48
CA VAL A 29 7.30 -29.04 3.06
C VAL A 29 6.19 -29.06 2.00
N ALA A 30 5.93 -30.19 1.34
CA ALA A 30 4.85 -30.33 0.35
C ALA A 30 3.46 -29.82 0.83
N PRO A 31 3.00 -30.07 2.07
CA PRO A 31 1.72 -29.55 2.55
C PRO A 31 1.70 -28.02 2.67
N VAL A 32 2.86 -27.41 2.91
CA VAL A 32 3.02 -25.94 3.01
C VAL A 32 3.06 -25.31 1.63
N THR A 33 3.58 -26.01 0.62
CA THR A 33 3.59 -25.50 -0.77
C THR A 33 2.26 -25.73 -1.49
N GLU A 34 1.53 -26.79 -1.16
CA GLU A 34 0.23 -27.12 -1.77
C GLU A 34 -0.95 -26.36 -1.13
N TRP A 35 -0.88 -25.96 0.15
CA TRP A 35 -1.93 -25.14 0.79
C TRP A 35 -1.95 -23.68 0.34
N VAL A 36 -0.98 -23.27 -0.48
CA VAL A 36 -0.71 -21.88 -0.79
C VAL A 36 -0.68 -21.67 -2.30
N ASP A 37 -1.73 -22.13 -2.97
CA ASP A 37 -2.04 -21.74 -4.35
C ASP A 37 -2.33 -20.23 -4.38
N GLY A 38 -1.28 -19.42 -4.58
CA GLY A 38 -1.39 -17.97 -4.79
C GLY A 38 -0.35 -17.09 -4.11
N LEU A 39 0.45 -17.59 -3.16
CA LEU A 39 1.55 -16.80 -2.58
C LEU A 39 2.89 -17.31 -3.11
N SER A 40 3.59 -16.44 -3.83
CA SER A 40 5.00 -16.65 -4.17
C SER A 40 5.83 -16.78 -2.89
N VAL A 41 6.96 -17.48 -2.96
CA VAL A 41 7.93 -17.56 -1.86
C VAL A 41 8.39 -16.14 -1.45
N GLU A 42 8.49 -15.20 -2.40
CA GLU A 42 8.65 -13.77 -2.10
C GLU A 42 7.52 -13.19 -1.25
N GLY A 43 6.25 -13.49 -1.55
CA GLY A 43 5.10 -13.03 -0.75
C GLY A 43 5.08 -13.61 0.68
N PHE A 44 5.65 -14.80 0.89
CA PHE A 44 5.82 -15.39 2.21
C PHE A 44 7.01 -14.78 2.98
N LEU A 45 8.08 -14.42 2.27
CA LEU A 45 9.30 -13.80 2.82
C LEU A 45 9.22 -12.27 2.95
N GLN A 46 8.14 -11.64 2.50
CA GLN A 46 7.84 -10.22 2.65
C GLN A 46 7.73 -9.75 4.12
N LYS A 47 7.99 -10.63 5.10
CA LYS A 47 8.16 -10.27 6.52
C LYS A 47 9.51 -9.61 6.85
N HIS A 48 10.39 -9.39 5.87
CA HIS A 48 11.61 -8.60 6.03
C HIS A 48 11.70 -7.56 4.91
N TYR A 49 11.35 -6.31 5.26
CA TYR A 49 11.42 -5.15 4.38
C TYR A 49 12.82 -5.05 3.75
N LYS A 50 12.89 -5.16 2.42
CA LYS A 50 14.07 -4.83 1.64
C LYS A 50 13.74 -3.58 0.84
N GLU A 51 14.51 -2.52 1.02
CA GLU A 51 14.49 -1.39 0.10
C GLU A 51 14.92 -1.90 -1.28
N LEU A 52 14.03 -1.79 -2.27
CA LEU A 52 14.28 -2.29 -3.61
C LEU A 52 15.37 -1.45 -4.26
N SER A 53 16.36 -2.10 -4.87
CA SER A 53 17.24 -1.41 -5.79
C SER A 53 16.45 -0.92 -7.01
N LYS A 54 16.98 0.10 -7.72
CA LYS A 54 16.36 0.61 -8.95
C LYS A 54 16.17 -0.48 -10.00
N GLU A 55 17.08 -1.44 -10.08
CA GLU A 55 17.02 -2.56 -11.02
C GLU A 55 15.86 -3.50 -10.65
N GLU A 56 15.77 -3.91 -9.38
CA GLU A 56 14.69 -4.77 -8.88
C GLU A 56 13.32 -4.12 -9.05
N MET A 57 13.22 -2.82 -8.77
CA MET A 57 11.98 -2.06 -8.97
C MET A 57 11.58 -2.04 -10.46
N ASN A 58 12.51 -1.77 -11.36
CA ASN A 58 12.24 -1.78 -12.80
C ASN A 58 11.83 -3.18 -13.32
N ASP A 59 12.39 -4.25 -12.76
CA ASP A 59 11.97 -5.62 -13.08
C ASP A 59 10.53 -5.88 -12.63
N ILE A 60 10.18 -5.44 -11.43
CA ILE A 60 8.82 -5.54 -10.89
C ILE A 60 7.83 -4.75 -11.74
N LEU A 61 8.15 -3.49 -12.09
CA LEU A 61 7.29 -2.65 -12.93
C LEU A 61 7.04 -3.30 -14.30
N ARG A 62 8.09 -3.76 -14.99
CA ARG A 62 7.97 -4.47 -16.29
C ARG A 62 7.13 -5.74 -16.17
N ARG A 63 7.27 -6.49 -15.08
CA ARG A 63 6.47 -7.69 -14.81
C ARG A 63 4.99 -7.33 -14.67
N HIS A 64 4.66 -6.23 -13.99
CA HIS A 64 3.28 -5.77 -13.86
C HIS A 64 2.70 -5.27 -15.17
N GLU A 65 3.45 -4.48 -15.94
CA GLU A 65 3.03 -4.03 -17.29
C GLU A 65 2.71 -5.23 -18.19
N LYS A 66 3.58 -6.24 -18.22
CA LYS A 66 3.34 -7.48 -18.97
C LYS A 66 2.10 -8.21 -18.49
N LYS A 67 1.94 -8.38 -17.17
CA LYS A 67 0.77 -9.03 -16.59
C LYS A 67 -0.52 -8.31 -17.00
N THR A 68 -0.54 -6.98 -16.96
CA THR A 68 -1.69 -6.18 -17.38
C THR A 68 -1.99 -6.33 -18.87
N ALA A 69 -0.96 -6.38 -19.72
CA ALA A 69 -1.12 -6.64 -21.15
C ALA A 69 -1.71 -8.04 -21.41
N ASP A 70 -1.23 -9.06 -20.68
CA ASP A 70 -1.70 -10.45 -20.83
C ASP A 70 -3.14 -10.64 -20.31
N GLU A 71 -3.49 -10.05 -19.17
CA GLU A 71 -4.81 -10.22 -18.53
C GLU A 71 -5.91 -9.34 -19.17
N TYR A 72 -5.58 -8.10 -19.54
CA TYR A 72 -6.57 -7.10 -19.97
C TYR A 72 -6.40 -6.68 -21.43
N GLY A 73 -5.40 -7.19 -22.16
CA GLY A 73 -5.12 -6.82 -23.55
C GLY A 73 -4.71 -5.36 -23.72
N ARG A 74 -4.19 -4.72 -22.66
CA ARG A 74 -3.88 -3.29 -22.64
C ARG A 74 -2.42 -3.03 -22.30
N GLU A 75 -1.72 -2.37 -23.21
CA GLU A 75 -0.40 -1.82 -22.93
C GLU A 75 -0.52 -0.58 -22.02
N VAL A 76 0.20 -0.62 -20.90
CA VAL A 76 0.26 0.46 -19.91
C VAL A 76 1.72 0.77 -19.61
N GLN A 77 1.98 1.99 -19.14
CA GLN A 77 3.27 2.37 -18.56
C GLN A 77 3.07 2.56 -17.07
N ILE A 78 3.86 1.84 -16.27
CA ILE A 78 3.84 1.93 -14.81
C ILE A 78 5.20 2.49 -14.37
N GLN A 79 5.15 3.57 -13.60
CA GLN A 79 6.34 4.26 -13.13
C GLN A 79 6.24 4.55 -11.64
N ASP A 80 7.39 4.57 -10.96
CA ASP A 80 7.52 5.11 -9.61
C ASP A 80 7.70 6.62 -9.69
N VAL A 81 6.65 7.38 -9.37
CA VAL A 81 6.69 8.85 -9.37
C VAL A 81 7.43 9.30 -8.12
N ARG A 82 8.66 9.76 -8.29
CA ARG A 82 9.50 10.24 -7.18
C ARG A 82 9.15 11.68 -6.78
N PRO A 83 9.45 12.06 -5.53
CA PRO A 83 9.40 13.45 -5.07
C PRO A 83 10.21 14.37 -5.98
N ILE A 84 9.70 15.57 -6.23
CA ILE A 84 10.38 16.54 -7.08
C ILE A 84 11.35 17.38 -6.24
N PRO A 85 12.67 17.34 -6.49
CA PRO A 85 13.64 18.06 -5.66
C PRO A 85 13.39 19.58 -5.66
N GLY A 86 13.39 20.18 -4.47
CA GLY A 86 13.19 21.62 -4.29
C GLY A 86 11.77 22.11 -4.53
N VAL A 87 10.79 21.21 -4.68
CA VAL A 87 9.36 21.52 -4.74
C VAL A 87 8.74 21.31 -3.36
N GLN A 88 7.69 22.05 -3.05
CA GLN A 88 6.81 21.82 -1.91
C GLN A 88 5.38 21.88 -2.39
N PHE A 89 4.61 20.82 -2.14
CA PHE A 89 3.19 20.80 -2.47
C PHE A 89 2.37 21.41 -1.35
N ALA A 90 1.41 22.25 -1.72
CA ALA A 90 0.44 22.83 -0.80
C ALA A 90 -0.94 22.84 -1.44
N TYR A 91 -1.96 22.74 -0.60
CA TYR A 91 -3.35 22.81 -1.03
C TYR A 91 -4.10 23.84 -0.19
N ALA A 92 -4.89 24.69 -0.85
CA ALA A 92 -5.67 25.74 -0.20
C ALA A 92 -7.15 25.62 -0.58
N LEU A 93 -8.01 25.62 0.43
CA LEU A 93 -9.46 25.57 0.28
C LEU A 93 -10.07 26.95 0.51
N ASN A 94 -10.77 27.47 -0.51
CA ASN A 94 -11.59 28.65 -0.31
C ASN A 94 -12.94 28.26 0.31
N LEU A 95 -13.06 28.43 1.63
CA LEU A 95 -14.28 28.09 2.37
C LEU A 95 -15.48 29.00 2.04
N SER A 96 -15.25 30.20 1.49
CA SER A 96 -16.34 31.14 1.14
C SER A 96 -17.23 30.66 -0.01
N VAL A 97 -16.69 29.79 -0.87
CA VAL A 97 -17.40 29.21 -2.02
C VAL A 97 -17.84 27.76 -1.76
N CYS A 98 -17.43 27.16 -0.64
CA CYS A 98 -17.82 25.80 -0.31
C CYS A 98 -19.30 25.76 0.06
N ILE A 99 -20.10 25.06 -0.75
CA ILE A 99 -21.55 24.93 -0.56
C ILE A 99 -21.97 23.65 0.19
N GLY A 100 -21.02 22.82 0.63
CA GLY A 100 -21.34 21.58 1.34
C GLY A 100 -21.80 20.41 0.46
N CYS A 101 -21.63 20.47 -0.86
CA CYS A 101 -22.16 19.45 -1.78
C CYS A 101 -21.46 18.07 -1.73
N ARG A 102 -20.39 17.92 -0.95
CA ARG A 102 -19.59 16.69 -0.77
C ARG A 102 -19.05 16.03 -2.05
N ARG A 103 -19.06 16.72 -3.20
CA ARG A 103 -18.49 16.19 -4.46
C ARG A 103 -16.98 15.94 -4.38
N CYS A 104 -16.26 16.70 -3.56
CA CYS A 104 -14.84 16.45 -3.28
C CYS A 104 -14.62 15.11 -2.56
N SER A 105 -15.47 14.78 -1.58
CA SER A 105 -15.42 13.51 -0.84
C SER A 105 -15.75 12.32 -1.77
N GLU A 106 -16.81 12.44 -2.58
CA GLU A 106 -17.15 11.37 -3.56
C GLU A 106 -16.05 11.18 -4.62
N ALA A 107 -15.47 12.27 -5.13
CA ALA A 107 -14.36 12.16 -6.07
C ALA A 107 -13.16 11.43 -5.43
N CYS A 108 -12.83 11.76 -4.18
CA CYS A 108 -11.77 11.10 -3.42
C CYS A 108 -12.07 9.62 -3.20
N HIS A 109 -13.31 9.25 -2.86
CA HIS A 109 -13.70 7.85 -2.68
C HIS A 109 -13.52 7.03 -3.95
N ARG A 110 -13.91 7.60 -5.10
CA ARG A 110 -13.77 6.93 -6.39
C ARG A 110 -12.32 6.80 -6.81
N GLU A 111 -11.53 7.86 -6.63
CA GLU A 111 -10.12 7.87 -7.02
C GLU A 111 -9.27 6.90 -6.18
N ASN A 112 -9.53 6.86 -4.87
CA ASN A 112 -8.74 6.09 -3.91
C ASN A 112 -9.37 4.72 -3.57
N ASN A 113 -10.37 4.27 -4.33
CA ASN A 113 -11.03 2.97 -4.16
C ASN A 113 -11.51 2.68 -2.73
N HIS A 114 -12.14 3.65 -2.08
CA HIS A 114 -12.60 3.49 -0.70
C HIS A 114 -13.69 2.42 -0.57
N ASP A 115 -13.58 1.62 0.49
CA ASP A 115 -14.64 0.69 0.88
C ASP A 115 -15.86 1.46 1.41
N ARG A 116 -16.96 1.42 0.64
CA ARG A 116 -18.21 2.14 0.99
C ARG A 116 -18.87 1.63 2.29
N PRO A 117 -18.96 0.32 2.55
CA PRO A 117 -19.49 -0.22 3.82
C PRO A 117 -18.76 0.25 5.07
N SER A 118 -17.43 0.41 5.02
CA SER A 118 -16.65 0.85 6.17
C SER A 118 -16.97 2.27 6.65
N GLY A 119 -17.64 3.09 5.83
CA GLY A 119 -17.86 4.51 6.10
C GLY A 119 -16.56 5.33 6.12
N SER A 120 -15.43 4.75 5.68
CA SER A 120 -14.13 5.40 5.69
C SER A 120 -14.07 6.49 4.62
N SER A 121 -13.74 7.71 5.03
CA SER A 121 -13.56 8.84 4.13
C SER A 121 -12.32 9.62 4.52
N TYR A 122 -11.50 9.96 3.52
CA TYR A 122 -10.32 10.82 3.71
C TYR A 122 -10.70 12.30 3.78
N ILE A 123 -11.91 12.66 3.30
CA ILE A 123 -12.42 14.03 3.33
C ILE A 123 -13.78 14.04 4.00
N ARG A 124 -13.86 14.66 5.19
CA ARG A 124 -15.12 14.91 5.90
C ARG A 124 -15.51 16.36 5.73
N VAL A 125 -16.71 16.63 5.22
CA VAL A 125 -17.21 18.01 5.07
C VAL A 125 -18.10 18.36 6.24
N LEU A 126 -17.60 19.22 7.12
CA LEU A 126 -18.32 19.70 8.31
C LEU A 126 -19.23 20.85 7.93
N GLU A 127 -20.51 20.77 8.28
CA GLU A 127 -21.41 21.91 8.36
C GLU A 127 -21.19 22.63 9.69
N MET A 128 -20.93 23.92 9.61
CA MET A 128 -20.53 24.76 10.73
C MET A 128 -21.45 25.97 10.81
N LYS A 129 -21.86 26.36 12.03
CA LYS A 129 -22.62 27.60 12.23
C LYS A 129 -21.72 28.81 11.99
N LYS A 130 -22.18 29.78 11.21
CA LYS A 130 -21.44 31.04 10.98
C LYS A 130 -21.18 31.75 12.31
N GLY A 131 -19.94 32.21 12.49
CA GLY A 131 -19.50 32.87 13.72
C GLY A 131 -18.79 31.96 14.73
N SER A 132 -18.65 30.67 14.44
CA SER A 132 -17.81 29.74 15.21
C SER A 132 -16.94 28.88 14.29
N ILE A 133 -15.75 28.54 14.76
CA ILE A 133 -14.84 27.54 14.14
C ILE A 133 -14.63 26.33 15.07
N ASP A 134 -15.48 26.20 16.09
CA ASP A 134 -15.45 25.07 17.01
C ASP A 134 -15.84 23.78 16.29
N LEU A 135 -14.84 22.96 16.00
CA LEU A 135 -14.98 21.71 15.22
C LEU A 135 -15.87 20.69 15.94
N GLU A 136 -15.98 20.75 17.26
CA GLU A 136 -16.86 19.86 18.05
C GLU A 136 -18.34 20.10 17.73
N GLN A 137 -18.69 21.31 17.28
CA GLN A 137 -20.03 21.67 16.85
C GLN A 137 -20.29 21.35 15.36
N GLY A 138 -19.30 20.81 14.66
CA GLY A 138 -19.38 20.50 13.24
C GLY A 138 -20.22 19.25 12.95
N ASN A 139 -21.21 19.38 12.08
CA ASN A 139 -22.00 18.23 11.64
C ASN A 139 -21.44 17.66 10.33
N SER A 140 -20.99 16.40 10.33
CA SER A 140 -20.51 15.72 9.11
C SER A 140 -21.56 14.83 8.42
N THR A 141 -22.73 14.65 9.03
CA THR A 141 -23.77 13.70 8.61
C THR A 141 -25.08 14.36 8.21
N TYR A 142 -25.10 15.69 7.97
CA TYR A 142 -26.28 16.40 7.44
C TYR A 142 -26.82 15.75 6.16
N ASP A 143 -28.14 15.72 6.04
CA ASP A 143 -28.91 15.05 4.99
C ASP A 143 -29.97 15.96 4.33
N HIS A 144 -30.02 17.24 4.70
CA HIS A 144 -30.90 18.24 4.10
C HIS A 144 -30.24 18.94 2.88
N PRO A 145 -31.03 19.69 2.08
CA PRO A 145 -30.47 20.50 1.00
C PRO A 145 -29.43 21.51 1.50
N VAL A 146 -28.36 21.70 0.71
CA VAL A 146 -27.27 22.63 0.99
C VAL A 146 -27.17 23.67 -0.15
N PRO A 147 -26.72 24.91 0.13
CA PRO A 147 -26.27 25.43 1.42
C PRO A 147 -27.42 25.77 2.38
N SER A 148 -27.21 25.51 3.66
CA SER A 148 -28.15 25.85 4.74
C SER A 148 -27.97 27.31 5.21
N PRO A 149 -29.05 28.08 5.42
CA PRO A 149 -28.98 29.43 5.96
C PRO A 149 -28.23 29.47 7.30
N GLY A 150 -27.38 30.48 7.49
CA GLY A 150 -26.62 30.65 8.74
C GLY A 150 -25.43 29.68 8.92
N HIS A 151 -25.14 28.84 7.93
CA HIS A 151 -24.04 27.87 7.98
C HIS A 151 -22.96 28.13 6.93
N PHE A 152 -21.76 27.63 7.17
CA PHE A 152 -20.67 27.50 6.19
C PHE A 152 -20.13 26.06 6.25
N TYR A 153 -19.36 25.66 5.25
CA TYR A 153 -18.89 24.29 5.11
C TYR A 153 -17.36 24.23 5.11
N MET A 154 -16.81 23.31 5.89
CA MET A 154 -15.37 23.11 6.06
C MET A 154 -14.99 21.66 5.74
N PRO A 155 -14.43 21.40 4.55
CA PRO A 155 -13.78 20.12 4.27
C PRO A 155 -12.54 19.95 5.16
N VAL A 156 -12.46 18.81 5.84
CA VAL A 156 -11.34 18.41 6.69
C VAL A 156 -10.77 17.11 6.12
N GLN A 157 -9.47 17.12 5.84
CA GLN A 157 -8.69 16.02 5.29
C GLN A 157 -7.28 16.00 5.92
N CYS A 158 -6.42 15.05 5.54
CA CYS A 158 -5.01 15.10 5.89
C CYS A 158 -4.40 16.44 5.45
N GLN A 159 -3.79 17.15 6.40
CA GLN A 159 -3.25 18.49 6.15
C GLN A 159 -1.81 18.48 5.60
N GLN A 160 -1.20 17.30 5.45
CA GLN A 160 0.18 17.16 4.97
C GLN A 160 1.15 18.04 5.77
N CYS A 161 1.12 17.88 7.10
CA CYS A 161 1.82 18.75 8.02
C CYS A 161 3.34 18.74 7.77
N GLU A 162 3.99 19.91 7.84
CA GLU A 162 5.45 20.04 7.73
C GLU A 162 6.20 19.25 8.83
N ASN A 163 5.61 19.17 10.03
CA ASN A 163 6.13 18.38 11.14
C ASN A 163 5.09 17.35 11.58
N PRO A 164 4.92 16.26 10.82
CA PRO A 164 3.81 15.33 11.01
C PRO A 164 4.03 14.45 12.25
N PRO A 165 3.17 14.52 13.29
CA PRO A 165 3.32 13.66 14.45
C PRO A 165 2.96 12.19 14.13
N CYS A 166 2.13 11.95 13.11
CA CYS A 166 1.72 10.62 12.69
C CYS A 166 2.88 9.76 12.18
N THR A 167 3.89 10.35 11.52
CA THR A 167 5.04 9.59 11.01
C THR A 167 5.98 9.14 12.12
N LYS A 168 6.04 9.89 13.23
CA LYS A 168 6.96 9.63 14.35
C LYS A 168 6.49 8.52 15.29
N VAL A 169 5.21 8.18 15.26
CA VAL A 169 4.60 7.23 16.19
C VAL A 169 4.40 5.84 15.58
N CYS A 170 4.56 5.68 14.26
CA CYS A 170 4.34 4.41 13.60
C CYS A 170 5.51 3.44 13.90
N PRO A 171 5.30 2.34 14.65
CA PRO A 171 6.38 1.47 15.10
C PRO A 171 6.97 0.59 13.98
N VAL A 172 6.26 0.47 12.87
CA VAL A 172 6.66 -0.31 11.67
C VAL A 172 7.05 0.59 10.51
N GLU A 173 7.14 1.90 10.73
CA GLU A 173 7.58 2.88 9.72
C GLU A 173 6.72 2.91 8.43
N ALA A 174 5.46 2.47 8.51
CA ALA A 174 4.50 2.48 7.39
C ALA A 174 4.09 3.89 6.92
N THR A 175 4.62 4.95 7.52
CA THR A 175 4.30 6.33 7.21
C THR A 175 5.55 7.19 7.28
N TRP A 176 5.82 7.97 6.24
CA TRP A 176 6.97 8.89 6.16
C TRP A 176 6.57 10.18 5.45
N GLN A 177 7.45 11.18 5.48
CA GLN A 177 7.31 12.40 4.71
C GLN A 177 8.37 12.42 3.62
N GLU A 178 7.96 12.74 2.40
CA GLU A 178 8.83 12.88 1.25
C GLU A 178 9.47 14.28 1.16
N GLU A 179 10.52 14.41 0.34
CA GLU A 179 11.26 15.67 0.17
C GLU A 179 10.39 16.82 -0.39
N ASP A 180 9.29 16.50 -1.05
CA ASP A 180 8.33 17.46 -1.61
C ASP A 180 7.19 17.86 -0.64
N GLY A 181 7.28 17.40 0.61
CA GLY A 181 6.38 17.76 1.72
C GLY A 181 5.17 16.83 1.88
N ILE A 182 4.96 15.87 0.98
CA ILE A 182 3.84 14.93 1.06
C ILE A 182 4.09 13.87 2.15
N VAL A 183 3.10 13.64 3.00
CA VAL A 183 3.06 12.52 3.95
C VAL A 183 2.43 11.32 3.24
N VAL A 184 3.20 10.24 3.15
CA VAL A 184 2.84 9.00 2.48
C VAL A 184 2.46 7.94 3.51
N VAL A 185 1.52 7.08 3.15
CA VAL A 185 1.07 5.93 3.94
C VAL A 185 1.22 4.70 3.07
N ASP A 186 2.03 3.75 3.50
CA ASP A 186 2.02 2.40 2.95
C ASP A 186 0.81 1.65 3.52
N TYR A 187 0.03 1.00 2.66
CA TYR A 187 -1.14 0.21 3.03
C TYR A 187 -0.84 -1.28 3.14
N ASN A 188 0.37 -1.72 2.79
CA ASN A 188 0.80 -3.12 2.73
C ASN A 188 1.85 -3.48 3.82
N TRP A 189 1.80 -2.79 4.96
CA TRP A 189 2.74 -2.92 6.09
C TRP A 189 2.57 -4.21 6.91
#